data_AF-A0A1B6K026-F1
#
_entry.id   AF-A0A1B6K026-F1
#
_cell.length_a   1.000
_cell.length_b   1.000
_cell.length_c   1.000
_cell.angle_alpha   90.00
_cell.angle_beta   90.00
_cell.angle_gamma   90.00
#
_symmetry.space_group_name_H-M   'P 1'
#
loop_
_entity.id
_entity.type
_entity.pdbx_description
1 polymer ?
#
loop_
_entity_poly.entity_id
_entity_poly.type
_entity_poly.pdbx_seq_one_letter_code
_entity_poly.pdbx_strand_id
1 'polypeptide(L)'
;KEAYELVGHPFQLNSHQQLRNVLFDELKLDAKFNIVVKQTEQGAKSTSEVVLCQLKRFHPLPKIVLEQRHLQKVKSTYVDGLQQFVRKDGTIGSTWEQT
;
A
#
# COMPACT_ATOMS: atom_id res chain seq x y z
N LYS A 1 6.02 -13.29 -4.79
CA LYS A 1 7.37 -13.90 -4.95
C LYS A 1 8.27 -12.96 -5.73
N GLU A 2 7.79 -12.44 -6.87
CA GLU A 2 8.52 -11.43 -7.67
C GLU A 2 9.04 -10.23 -6.87
N ALA A 3 8.25 -9.65 -5.96
CA ALA A 3 8.72 -8.53 -5.12
C ALA A 3 9.91 -8.90 -4.20
N TYR A 4 10.02 -10.16 -3.76
CA TYR A 4 11.12 -10.63 -2.91
C TYR A 4 12.38 -10.90 -3.73
N GLU A 5 12.21 -11.46 -4.93
CA GLU A 5 13.30 -11.71 -5.87
C GLU A 5 13.93 -10.41 -6.36
N LEU A 6 13.12 -9.34 -6.52
CA LEU A 6 13.60 -8.02 -6.91
C LEU A 6 14.48 -7.32 -5.86
N VAL A 7 14.33 -7.67 -4.59
CA VAL A 7 15.06 -7.03 -3.47
C VAL A 7 16.16 -7.95 -2.92
N GLY A 8 16.00 -9.27 -3.10
CA GLY A 8 16.96 -10.27 -2.63
C GLY A 8 16.73 -10.73 -1.19
N HIS A 9 15.71 -10.20 -0.49
CA HIS A 9 15.30 -10.68 0.83
C HIS A 9 13.77 -10.69 1.00
N PRO A 10 13.24 -11.54 1.90
CA PRO A 10 11.82 -11.51 2.26
C PRO A 10 11.50 -10.29 3.12
N PHE A 11 10.34 -9.67 2.89
CA PHE A 11 9.80 -8.58 3.72
C PHE A 11 8.28 -8.58 3.72
N GLN A 12 7.67 -7.82 4.63
CA GLN A 12 6.23 -7.70 4.72
C GLN A 12 5.75 -6.51 3.86
N LEU A 13 5.15 -6.82 2.70
CA LEU A 13 4.59 -5.81 1.77
C LEU A 13 3.48 -4.96 2.42
N ASN A 14 2.78 -5.53 3.39
CA ASN A 14 1.70 -4.86 4.13
C ASN A 14 2.25 -3.84 5.16
N SER A 15 3.54 -3.92 5.51
CA SER A 15 4.17 -3.02 6.48
C SER A 15 4.74 -1.79 5.79
N HIS A 16 4.14 -0.64 6.08
CA HIS A 16 4.58 0.66 5.55
C HIS A 16 6.03 0.98 5.94
N GLN A 17 6.46 0.55 7.13
CA GLN A 17 7.80 0.81 7.65
C GLN A 17 8.86 -0.04 6.94
N GLN A 18 8.63 -1.35 6.79
CA GLN A 18 9.57 -2.21 6.08
C GLN A 18 9.67 -1.83 4.60
N LEU A 19 8.52 -1.55 3.97
CA LEU A 19 8.50 -1.09 2.58
C LEU A 19 9.27 0.23 2.39
N ARG A 20 9.15 1.16 3.34
CA ARG A 20 9.90 2.43 3.31
C ARG A 20 11.40 2.17 3.32
N ASN A 21 11.87 1.31 4.21
CA ASN A 21 13.30 0.99 4.31
C ASN A 21 13.81 0.36 3.01
N VAL A 22 13.08 -0.60 2.46
CA VAL A 22 13.44 -1.22 1.17
C VAL A 22 13.51 -0.19 0.04
N LEU A 23 12.48 0.65 -0.10
CA LEU A 23 12.41 1.62 -1.20
C LEU A 23 13.45 2.75 -1.11
N PHE A 24 13.73 3.25 0.10
CA PHE A 24 14.51 4.47 0.29
C PHE A 24 15.89 4.25 0.93
N ASP A 25 16.09 3.20 1.73
CA ASP A 25 17.40 2.91 2.33
C ASP A 25 18.20 1.96 1.45
N GLU A 26 17.58 0.92 0.91
CA GLU A 26 18.26 -0.07 0.06
C GLU A 26 18.29 0.36 -1.41
N LEU A 27 17.12 0.54 -2.02
CA LEU A 27 17.01 0.91 -3.43
C LEU A 27 17.37 2.38 -3.69
N LYS A 28 17.26 3.24 -2.66
CA LYS A 28 17.56 4.69 -2.68
C LYS A 28 16.94 5.40 -3.89
N LEU A 29 15.68 5.07 -4.20
CA LEU A 29 15.02 5.57 -5.41
C LEU A 29 14.84 7.09 -5.40
N ASP A 30 14.70 7.70 -4.23
CA ASP A 30 14.63 9.15 -4.07
C ASP A 30 15.94 9.84 -4.47
N ALA A 31 17.08 9.27 -4.07
CA ALA A 31 18.40 9.81 -4.40
C ALA A 31 18.79 9.55 -5.86
N LYS A 32 18.46 8.35 -6.39
CA LYS A 32 18.80 7.98 -7.78
C LYS A 32 18.04 8.79 -8.82
N PHE A 33 16.80 9.17 -8.53
CA PHE A 33 15.93 9.83 -9.49
C PHE A 33 15.59 11.28 -9.10
N ASN A 34 16.22 11.82 -8.05
CA ASN A 34 16.03 13.16 -7.50
C ASN A 34 14.54 13.52 -7.31
N ILE A 35 13.78 12.60 -6.71
CA ILE A 35 12.33 12.75 -6.51
C ILE A 35 12.09 13.36 -5.12
N VAL A 36 11.40 14.50 -5.08
CA VAL A 36 10.96 15.11 -3.81
C VAL A 36 9.79 14.30 -3.26
N VAL A 37 10.07 13.42 -2.32
CA VAL A 37 9.06 12.62 -1.63
C VAL A 37 8.47 13.43 -0.49
N LYS A 38 7.15 13.63 -0.49
CA LYS A 38 6.44 14.25 0.65
C LYS A 38 6.71 13.44 1.91
N GLN A 39 7.00 14.13 3.01
CA GLN A 39 7.18 13.50 4.33
C GLN A 39 5.84 13.49 5.06
N THR A 40 5.62 12.45 5.87
CA THR A 40 4.53 12.44 6.85
C THR A 40 4.84 13.39 8.00
N GLU A 41 3.86 13.73 8.84
CA GLU A 41 4.04 14.63 9.99
C GLU A 41 5.17 14.19 10.94
N GLN A 42 5.46 12.89 10.98
CA GLN A 42 6.58 12.29 11.72
C GLN A 42 7.95 12.40 11.00
N GLY A 43 8.08 13.21 9.95
CA GLY A 43 9.32 13.42 9.19
C GLY A 43 9.73 12.25 8.28
N ALA A 44 8.95 11.18 8.23
CA ALA A 44 9.31 9.99 7.49
C ALA A 44 8.84 10.04 6.03
N LYS A 45 9.65 9.50 5.10
CA LYS A 45 9.34 9.52 3.65
C LYS A 45 8.00 8.82 3.37
N SER A 46 7.08 9.49 2.71
CA SER A 46 5.75 8.92 2.50
C SER A 46 5.77 7.83 1.42
N THR A 47 5.14 6.69 1.72
CA THR A 47 4.86 5.62 0.74
C THR A 47 3.42 5.69 0.25
N SER A 48 2.85 6.89 0.11
CA SER A 48 1.50 7.09 -0.44
C SER A 48 1.37 6.60 -1.88
N GLU A 49 0.15 6.29 -2.30
CA GLU A 49 -0.17 5.86 -3.66
C GLU A 49 0.38 6.80 -4.74
N VAL A 50 0.26 8.12 -4.53
CA VAL A 50 0.78 9.14 -5.46
C VAL A 50 2.30 9.01 -5.66
N VAL A 51 3.05 8.82 -4.57
CA VAL A 51 4.52 8.67 -4.61
C VAL A 51 4.89 7.35 -5.29
N LEU A 52 4.22 6.25 -4.94
CA LEU A 52 4.44 4.95 -5.57
C LEU A 52 4.11 4.96 -7.07
N CYS A 53 3.08 5.70 -7.49
CA CYS A 53 2.72 5.87 -8.89
C CYS A 53 3.76 6.64 -9.70
N GLN A 54 4.50 7.55 -9.08
CA GLN A 54 5.65 8.21 -9.71
C GLN A 54 6.83 7.24 -9.79
N LEU A 55 7.13 6.53 -8.69
CA LEU A 55 8.22 5.57 -8.59
C LEU A 55 8.07 4.37 -9.53
N LYS A 56 6.83 3.95 -9.86
CA LYS A 56 6.58 2.78 -10.74
C LYS A 56 7.17 2.93 -12.14
N ARG A 57 7.43 4.16 -12.60
CA ARG A 57 8.06 4.43 -13.90
C ARG A 57 9.53 4.03 -13.92
N PHE A 58 10.16 4.01 -12.75
CA PHE A 58 11.60 3.78 -12.59
C PHE A 58 11.92 2.38 -12.07
N HIS A 59 11.00 1.78 -11.30
CA HIS A 59 11.20 0.45 -10.73
C HIS A 59 9.90 -0.37 -10.75
N PRO A 60 9.94 -1.69 -11.03
CA PRO A 60 8.75 -2.55 -11.04
C PRO A 60 8.14 -2.76 -9.64
N LEU A 61 8.94 -2.70 -8.58
CA LEU A 61 8.48 -2.98 -7.20
C LEU A 61 7.31 -2.09 -6.73
N PRO A 62 7.34 -0.75 -6.89
CA PRO A 62 6.20 0.11 -6.58
C PRO A 62 4.89 -0.31 -7.26
N LYS A 63 4.94 -0.86 -8.49
CA LYS A 63 3.75 -1.33 -9.21
C LYS A 63 3.13 -2.53 -8.48
N ILE A 64 3.94 -3.52 -8.14
CA ILE A 64 3.49 -4.73 -7.43
C ILE A 64 2.87 -4.36 -6.08
N VAL A 65 3.48 -3.42 -5.36
CA VAL A 65 2.98 -2.93 -4.08
C VAL A 65 1.60 -2.27 -4.22
N LEU A 66 1.39 -1.45 -5.26
CA LEU A 66 0.11 -0.81 -5.52
C LEU A 66 -0.99 -1.84 -5.77
N GLU A 67 -0.72 -2.86 -6.60
CA GLU A 67 -1.69 -3.93 -6.87
C GLU A 67 -2.02 -4.74 -5.61
N GLN A 68 -1.01 -5.08 -4.80
CA GLN A 68 -1.22 -5.77 -3.52
C GLN A 68 -2.06 -4.94 -2.55
N ARG A 69 -1.79 -3.64 -2.42
CA ARG A 69 -2.58 -2.75 -1.55
C ARG A 69 -4.02 -2.61 -2.03
N HIS A 70 -4.24 -2.55 -3.34
CA HIS A 70 -5.58 -2.50 -3.90
C HIS A 70 -6.38 -3.76 -3.51
N LEU A 71 -5.80 -4.94 -3.73
CA LEU A 71 -6.40 -6.21 -3.34
C LEU A 71 -6.64 -6.29 -1.82
N GLN A 72 -5.66 -5.85 -1.02
CA GLN A 72 -5.78 -5.85 0.44
C GLN A 72 -6.91 -4.94 0.91
N LYS A 73 -7.08 -3.75 0.30
CA LYS A 73 -8.18 -2.83 0.62
C LYS A 73 -9.53 -3.41 0.26
N VAL A 74 -9.66 -4.02 -0.92
CA VAL A 74 -10.91 -4.69 -1.34
C VAL A 74 -11.25 -5.80 -0.35
N LYS A 75 -10.28 -6.65 -0.02
CA LYS A 75 -10.49 -7.74 0.93
C LYS A 75 -10.85 -7.22 2.33
N SER A 76 -10.02 -6.34 2.91
CA SER A 76 -10.19 -5.94 4.31
C SER A 76 -11.39 -5.03 4.53
N THR A 77 -11.59 -4.02 3.68
CA THR A 77 -12.65 -3.02 3.89
C THR A 77 -14.00 -3.51 3.39
N TYR A 78 -14.04 -4.22 2.27
CA TYR A 78 -15.29 -4.63 1.66
C TYR A 78 -15.64 -6.08 1.96
N VAL A 79 -14.72 -7.03 1.82
CA VAL A 79 -15.06 -8.44 2.04
C VAL A 79 -15.18 -8.73 3.54
N ASP A 80 -14.09 -8.60 4.27
CA ASP A 80 -14.06 -8.87 5.72
C ASP A 80 -14.92 -7.85 6.47
N GLY A 81 -14.88 -6.59 6.02
CA GLY A 81 -15.65 -5.49 6.59
C GLY A 81 -17.17 -5.63 6.43
N LEU A 82 -17.68 -6.17 5.32
CA LEU A 82 -19.11 -6.39 5.12
C LEU A 82 -19.62 -7.70 5.72
N GLN A 83 -18.76 -8.73 5.80
CA GLN A 83 -19.14 -10.04 6.37
C GLN A 83 -19.73 -9.92 7.78
N GLN A 84 -19.18 -9.02 8.61
CA GLN A 84 -19.68 -8.74 9.96
C GLN A 84 -21.07 -8.07 10.00
N PHE A 85 -21.54 -7.49 8.89
CA PHE A 85 -22.85 -6.82 8.79
C PHE A 85 -23.90 -7.65 8.02
N VAL A 86 -23.55 -8.86 7.58
CA VAL A 86 -24.49 -9.77 6.93
C VAL A 86 -25.49 -10.30 7.95
N ARG A 87 -26.78 -10.08 7.69
CA ARG A 87 -27.88 -10.58 8.51
C ARG A 87 -28.17 -12.06 8.21
N LYS A 88 -28.94 -12.73 9.06
CA LYS A 88 -29.25 -14.18 8.94
C LYS A 88 -29.97 -14.56 7.63
N ASP A 89 -30.65 -13.61 7.01
CA ASP A 89 -31.34 -13.72 5.72
C ASP A 89 -30.42 -13.48 4.51
N GLY A 90 -29.13 -13.19 4.73
CA GLY A 90 -28.15 -12.98 3.66
C GLY A 90 -28.15 -11.57 3.07
N THR A 91 -28.93 -10.64 3.63
CA THR A 91 -28.97 -9.24 3.18
C THR A 91 -28.04 -8.35 4.00
N ILE A 92 -27.59 -7.25 3.39
CA ILE A 92 -26.78 -6.20 4.03
C ILE A 92 -27.64 -4.94 4.08
N GLY A 93 -27.83 -4.37 5.27
CA GLY A 93 -28.55 -3.12 5.46
C GLY A 93 -27.61 -1.97 5.79
N SER A 94 -27.72 -0.85 5.07
CA SER A 94 -26.99 0.38 5.38
C SER A 94 -27.77 1.26 6.35
N THR A 95 -27.07 1.90 7.29
CA THR A 95 -27.65 2.99 8.11
C THR A 95 -27.52 4.30 7.34
N TRP A 96 -28.62 5.05 7.21
CA TRP A 96 -28.62 6.39 6.64
C TRP A 96 -28.62 7.41 7.77
N GLU A 97 -27.50 8.12 7.94
CA GLU A 97 -27.42 9.24 8.89
C GLU A 97 -27.70 10.55 8.14
N GLN A 98 -28.82 11.18 8.47
CA GLN A 98 -29.22 12.47 7.91
C GLN A 98 -29.11 13.51 9.03
N THR A 99 -28.19 14.45 8.85
CA THR A 99 -28.01 15.62 9.73
C THR A 99 -28.63 16.86 9.10
#